data_AF-A0AAD4G7S8-F1
#
_entry.id   AF-A0AAD4G7S8-F1
#
_cell.length_a   1.000
_cell.length_b   1.000
_cell.length_c   1.000
_cell.angle_alpha   90.00
_cell.angle_beta   90.00
_cell.angle_gamma   90.00
#
_symmetry.space_group_name_H-M   'P 1'
#
loop_
_entity.id
_entity.type
_entity.pdbx_description
1 polymer ?
#
loop_
_entity_poly.entity_id
_entity_poly.type
_entity_poly.pdbx_seq_one_letter_code
_entity_poly.pdbx_strand_id
1 'polypeptide(L)'
;MGNVDEGPAAWFDIVMNGEYNVDEDPHHPPANVEPEPILSAIQALRSVTSWGVDQYPNAGHVTGDGQTFLTRFELDHFSAYRKLNLYYPFSTLADWQMANFLLTSRLSMRAISEFLSLKLTKTLPLSFWSAKELHSRAEMLPLGPAWRFRIVPTTTHPTKQPVHLYYCDSLDCIEALCNNLLFAGKMDLSPYHLFTTAE
;
A
#
# COMPACT_ATOMS: atom_id res chain seq x y z
N MET A 1 10.46 -8.14 18.63
CA MET A 1 9.82 -6.82 18.66
C MET A 1 9.80 -6.30 17.22
N GLY A 2 8.85 -6.78 16.42
CA GLY A 2 8.71 -6.37 15.03
C GLY A 2 7.55 -5.40 14.95
N ASN A 3 7.85 -4.11 14.80
CA ASN A 3 6.85 -3.17 14.33
C ASN A 3 6.66 -3.48 12.85
N VAL A 4 5.54 -4.12 12.51
CA VAL A 4 4.99 -4.08 11.14
C VAL A 4 4.23 -2.76 11.05
N ASP A 5 4.98 -1.68 11.11
CA ASP A 5 4.49 -0.34 10.81
C ASP A 5 4.77 -0.19 9.32
N GLU A 6 3.80 -0.50 8.48
CA GLU A 6 3.88 -0.20 7.05
C GLU A 6 3.92 1.33 6.92
N GLY A 7 5.13 1.87 6.96
CA GLY A 7 5.37 3.30 6.95
C GLY A 7 4.86 3.96 5.66
N PRO A 8 4.86 5.31 5.61
CA PRO A 8 4.38 6.09 4.46
C PRO A 8 5.03 5.70 3.11
N ALA A 9 6.20 5.07 3.13
CA ALA A 9 6.89 4.56 1.95
C ALA A 9 6.19 3.36 1.28
N ALA A 10 5.65 2.41 2.06
CA ALA A 10 4.96 1.23 1.53
C ALA A 10 3.66 1.62 0.81
N TRP A 11 2.96 2.63 1.33
CA TRP A 11 1.78 3.20 0.70
C TRP A 11 2.11 3.94 -0.60
N PHE A 12 3.21 4.71 -0.62
CA PHE A 12 3.65 5.39 -1.84
C PHE A 12 4.04 4.39 -2.94
N ASP A 13 4.64 3.27 -2.56
CA ASP A 13 4.96 2.16 -3.46
C ASP A 13 3.74 1.53 -4.11
N ILE A 14 2.74 1.22 -3.31
CA ILE A 14 1.46 0.65 -3.77
C ILE A 14 0.77 1.61 -4.75
N VAL A 15 0.83 2.93 -4.47
CA VAL A 15 0.21 3.97 -5.30
C VAL A 15 0.96 4.19 -6.62
N MET A 16 2.30 4.07 -6.63
CA MET A 16 3.11 4.49 -7.78
C MET A 16 3.62 3.34 -8.64
N ASN A 17 3.92 2.19 -8.03
CA ASN A 17 4.53 1.05 -8.72
C ASN A 17 3.58 -0.14 -8.82
N GLY A 18 2.52 -0.20 -8.01
CA GLY A 18 1.56 -1.31 -8.03
C GLY A 18 2.17 -2.68 -7.64
N GLU A 19 3.41 -2.69 -7.15
CA GLU A 19 4.14 -3.90 -6.79
C GLU A 19 4.06 -4.12 -5.28
N TYR A 20 3.38 -5.21 -4.91
CA TYR A 20 3.39 -5.74 -3.56
C TYR A 20 4.67 -6.58 -3.40
N ASN A 21 5.65 -6.10 -2.63
CA ASN A 21 6.78 -6.94 -2.22
C ASN A 21 6.30 -7.94 -1.17
N VAL A 22 5.99 -9.15 -1.61
CA VAL A 22 5.77 -10.29 -0.72
C VAL A 22 7.16 -10.76 -0.29
N ASP A 23 7.53 -10.54 0.97
CA ASP A 23 8.71 -11.15 1.59
C ASP A 23 8.74 -12.66 1.30
N GLU A 24 9.89 -13.17 0.87
CA GLU A 24 10.14 -14.57 0.51
C GLU A 24 9.73 -15.55 1.63
N ASP A 25 8.66 -16.30 1.39
CA ASP A 25 8.33 -17.52 2.13
C ASP A 25 9.34 -18.63 1.73
N PRO A 26 10.01 -19.33 2.67
CA PRO A 26 11.01 -20.36 2.37
C PRO A 26 10.48 -21.60 1.63
N HIS A 27 9.19 -21.65 1.30
CA HIS A 27 8.56 -22.73 0.56
C HIS A 27 8.03 -22.26 -0.82
N HIS A 28 8.89 -21.70 -1.67
CA HIS A 28 8.57 -21.60 -3.09
C HIS A 28 9.15 -22.79 -3.89
N PRO A 29 8.35 -23.48 -4.74
CA PRO A 29 8.83 -24.48 -5.68
C PRO A 29 9.72 -23.83 -6.76
N PRO A 30 10.55 -24.60 -7.48
CA PRO A 30 11.52 -24.05 -8.43
C PRO A 30 10.84 -23.26 -9.56
N ALA A 31 11.48 -22.13 -9.86
CA ALA A 31 11.14 -21.17 -10.91
C ALA A 31 11.17 -21.81 -12.31
N ASN A 32 10.06 -22.43 -12.73
CA ASN A 32 9.71 -22.56 -14.15
C ASN A 32 8.21 -22.85 -14.37
N VAL A 33 7.33 -22.30 -13.53
CA VAL A 33 5.90 -22.25 -13.85
C VAL A 33 5.61 -20.82 -14.26
N GLU A 34 5.57 -20.63 -15.57
CA GLU A 34 5.06 -19.42 -16.21
C GLU A 34 3.74 -19.03 -15.53
N PRO A 35 3.56 -17.77 -15.09
CA PRO A 35 2.32 -17.38 -14.44
C PRO A 35 1.23 -17.38 -15.51
N GLU A 36 0.49 -18.49 -15.62
CA GLU A 36 -0.80 -18.52 -16.29
C GLU A 36 -1.59 -17.31 -15.80
N PRO A 37 -1.95 -16.36 -16.69
CA PRO A 37 -2.52 -15.12 -16.26
C PRO A 37 -3.81 -15.43 -15.51
N ILE A 38 -3.92 -15.04 -14.25
CA ILE A 38 -5.19 -15.13 -13.51
C ILE A 38 -6.31 -14.41 -14.30
N LEU A 39 -5.95 -13.42 -15.13
CA LEU A 39 -6.83 -12.79 -16.12
C LEU A 39 -7.23 -13.71 -17.30
N SER A 40 -6.35 -14.56 -17.83
CA SER A 40 -6.70 -15.53 -18.88
C SER A 40 -7.55 -16.66 -18.30
N ALA A 41 -7.31 -17.09 -17.05
CA ALA A 41 -8.16 -18.07 -16.38
C ALA A 41 -9.55 -17.47 -16.06
N ILE A 42 -9.64 -16.22 -15.63
CA ILE A 42 -10.92 -15.51 -15.43
C ILE A 42 -11.63 -15.24 -16.77
N GLN A 43 -10.89 -14.89 -17.84
CA GLN A 43 -11.45 -14.75 -19.19
C GLN A 43 -11.85 -16.10 -19.81
N ALA A 44 -11.11 -17.17 -19.53
CA ALA A 44 -11.43 -18.53 -19.96
C ALA A 44 -12.66 -19.07 -19.21
N LEU A 45 -12.79 -18.83 -17.91
CA LEU A 45 -13.98 -19.15 -17.12
C LEU A 45 -15.22 -18.38 -17.61
N ARG A 46 -15.05 -17.10 -17.99
CA ARG A 46 -16.10 -16.29 -18.64
C ARG A 46 -16.49 -16.79 -20.04
N SER A 47 -15.61 -17.53 -20.72
CA SER A 47 -15.86 -18.07 -22.07
C SER A 47 -16.40 -19.51 -22.08
N VAL A 48 -16.23 -20.27 -20.98
CA VAL A 48 -16.59 -21.70 -20.89
C VAL A 48 -17.84 -21.95 -20.04
N THR A 49 -18.28 -21.00 -19.23
CA THR A 49 -19.50 -21.14 -18.44
C THR A 49 -20.44 -19.97 -18.67
N SER A 50 -21.67 -20.26 -19.11
CA SER A 50 -22.73 -19.25 -19.22
C SER A 50 -23.24 -18.92 -17.80
N TRP A 51 -22.48 -18.10 -17.09
CA TRP A 51 -22.97 -17.54 -15.83
C TRP A 51 -24.02 -16.47 -16.12
N GLY A 52 -25.19 -16.64 -15.51
CA GLY A 52 -26.20 -15.58 -15.42
C GLY A 52 -25.89 -14.67 -14.23
N VAL A 53 -26.17 -13.38 -14.40
CA VAL A 53 -26.01 -12.37 -13.35
C VAL A 53 -27.35 -11.66 -13.18
N ASP A 54 -27.96 -11.81 -12.01
CA ASP A 54 -29.16 -11.05 -11.62
C ASP A 54 -28.76 -9.89 -10.71
N GLN A 55 -29.18 -8.68 -11.07
CA GLN A 55 -29.04 -7.49 -10.23
C GLN A 55 -30.24 -7.36 -9.29
N TYR A 56 -30.02 -7.00 -8.03
CA TYR A 56 -31.12 -6.76 -7.11
C TYR A 56 -31.74 -5.37 -7.38
N PRO A 57 -33.08 -5.28 -7.57
CA PRO A 57 -33.73 -4.02 -7.97
C PRO A 57 -33.65 -2.90 -6.93
N ASN A 58 -33.40 -3.24 -5.65
CA ASN A 58 -33.22 -2.28 -4.55
C ASN A 58 -31.77 -2.25 -4.03
N ALA A 59 -30.82 -2.72 -4.83
CA ALA A 59 -29.40 -2.64 -4.48
C ALA A 59 -28.97 -1.19 -4.23
N GLY A 60 -28.13 -0.98 -3.21
CA GLY A 60 -27.43 0.29 -3.06
C GLY A 60 -26.52 0.51 -4.26
N HIS A 61 -26.52 1.73 -4.81
CA HIS A 61 -25.64 2.14 -5.90
C HIS A 61 -24.59 3.13 -5.37
N VAL A 62 -23.37 3.03 -5.89
CA VAL A 62 -22.33 4.02 -5.60
C VAL A 62 -22.79 5.37 -6.18
N THR A 63 -22.95 6.38 -5.33
CA THR A 63 -23.45 7.69 -5.75
C THR A 63 -22.42 8.77 -5.44
N GLY A 64 -22.00 9.49 -6.48
CA GLY A 64 -21.10 10.65 -6.38
C GLY A 64 -19.62 10.31 -6.36
N ASP A 65 -18.81 11.32 -6.70
CA ASP A 65 -17.36 11.28 -6.61
C ASP A 65 -16.95 11.89 -5.26
N GLY A 66 -16.74 11.03 -4.25
CA GLY A 66 -16.09 11.46 -3.02
C GLY A 66 -14.68 12.01 -3.32
N GLN A 67 -14.15 12.90 -2.47
CA GLN A 67 -12.75 13.29 -2.62
C GLN A 67 -11.86 12.07 -2.44
N THR A 68 -11.33 11.56 -3.56
CA THR A 68 -10.46 10.39 -3.51
C THR A 68 -9.11 10.74 -2.90
N PHE A 69 -8.36 9.75 -2.44
CA PHE A 69 -6.95 9.93 -2.11
C PHE A 69 -6.19 10.58 -3.26
N LEU A 70 -6.42 10.14 -4.51
CA LEU A 70 -5.78 10.76 -5.67
C LEU A 70 -6.16 12.24 -5.77
N THR A 71 -7.43 12.58 -5.58
CA THR A 71 -7.88 13.97 -5.54
C THR A 71 -7.18 14.77 -4.43
N ARG A 72 -7.05 14.20 -3.21
CA ARG A 72 -6.31 14.86 -2.11
C ARG A 72 -4.81 14.98 -2.41
N PHE A 73 -4.22 13.98 -3.02
CA PHE A 73 -2.82 13.91 -3.41
C PHE A 73 -2.49 14.93 -4.52
N GLU A 74 -3.39 15.09 -5.48
CA GLU A 74 -3.30 16.06 -6.58
C GLU A 74 -3.59 17.50 -6.14
N LEU A 75 -4.25 17.68 -4.99
CA LEU A 75 -4.58 18.98 -4.43
C LEU A 75 -3.69 19.39 -3.25
N ASP A 76 -2.76 18.53 -2.81
CA ASP A 76 -1.87 18.89 -1.71
C ASP A 76 -0.87 19.99 -2.11
N HIS A 77 -0.24 20.59 -1.11
CA HIS A 77 0.76 21.65 -1.30
C HIS A 77 2.00 21.21 -2.11
N PHE A 78 2.22 19.91 -2.31
CA PHE A 78 3.33 19.36 -3.09
C PHE A 78 2.94 18.94 -4.51
N SER A 79 1.65 18.97 -4.86
CA SER A 79 1.12 18.58 -6.17
C SER A 79 1.82 19.27 -7.35
N ALA A 80 2.14 20.55 -7.23
CA ALA A 80 2.88 21.29 -8.26
C ALA A 80 4.28 20.73 -8.51
N TYR A 81 4.99 20.31 -7.45
CA TYR A 81 6.30 19.68 -7.57
C TYR A 81 6.19 18.27 -8.16
N ARG A 82 5.13 17.52 -7.81
CA ARG A 82 4.90 16.17 -8.35
C ARG A 82 4.57 16.15 -9.84
N LYS A 83 3.94 17.22 -10.36
CA LYS A 83 3.73 17.40 -11.81
C LYS A 83 5.04 17.54 -12.59
N LEU A 84 6.07 18.11 -11.97
CA LEU A 84 7.41 18.27 -12.58
C LEU A 84 8.30 17.06 -12.32
N ASN A 85 8.17 16.44 -11.17
CA ASN A 85 8.92 15.26 -10.76
C ASN A 85 8.00 14.31 -9.98
N LEU A 86 7.63 13.23 -10.65
CA LEU A 86 6.75 12.19 -10.12
C LEU A 86 7.23 11.59 -8.78
N TYR A 87 8.54 11.61 -8.52
CA TYR A 87 9.16 11.03 -7.32
C TYR A 87 9.34 12.02 -6.17
N TYR A 88 8.89 13.28 -6.32
CA TYR A 88 9.01 14.27 -5.25
C TYR A 88 8.37 13.74 -3.95
N PRO A 89 9.09 13.79 -2.80
CA PRO A 89 10.21 14.66 -2.47
C PRO A 89 11.61 14.15 -2.84
N PHE A 90 11.73 13.00 -3.48
CA PHE A 90 13.00 12.48 -4.00
C PHE A 90 13.26 13.01 -5.40
N SER A 91 14.52 13.11 -5.80
CA SER A 91 14.90 13.78 -7.06
C SER A 91 14.65 12.90 -8.29
N THR A 92 14.72 11.59 -8.14
CA THR A 92 14.61 10.61 -9.23
C THR A 92 14.06 9.27 -8.72
N LEU A 93 13.71 8.37 -9.63
CA LEU A 93 13.33 6.99 -9.30
C LEU A 93 14.43 6.28 -8.49
N ALA A 94 15.69 6.39 -8.93
CA ALA A 94 16.81 5.72 -8.28
C ALA A 94 17.06 6.23 -6.85
N ASP A 95 16.89 7.54 -6.64
CA ASP A 95 16.95 8.19 -5.33
C ASP A 95 15.82 7.68 -4.41
N TRP A 96 14.60 7.58 -4.94
CA TRP A 96 13.46 7.01 -4.23
C TRP A 96 13.62 5.51 -3.91
N GLN A 97 14.15 4.70 -4.84
CA GLN A 97 14.40 3.27 -4.60
C GLN A 97 15.40 3.05 -3.46
N MET A 98 16.50 3.82 -3.44
CA MET A 98 17.47 3.78 -2.35
C MET A 98 16.84 4.22 -1.03
N ALA A 99 16.04 5.29 -1.05
CA ALA A 99 15.31 5.77 0.12
C ALA A 99 14.37 4.69 0.68
N ASN A 100 13.56 4.08 -0.19
CA ASN A 100 12.58 3.06 0.18
C ASN A 100 13.25 1.84 0.79
N PHE A 101 14.32 1.33 0.16
CA PHE A 101 15.11 0.24 0.70
C PHE A 101 15.65 0.58 2.09
N LEU A 102 16.22 1.77 2.28
CA LEU A 102 16.77 2.18 3.57
C LEU A 102 15.68 2.30 4.65
N LEU A 103 14.51 2.85 4.30
CA LEU A 103 13.36 2.98 5.20
C LEU A 103 12.79 1.61 5.64
N THR A 104 12.86 0.59 4.77
CA THR A 104 12.32 -0.75 5.05
C THR A 104 13.37 -1.74 5.60
N SER A 105 14.66 -1.47 5.42
CA SER A 105 15.80 -2.36 5.77
C SER A 105 16.00 -2.70 7.25
N ARG A 106 15.09 -2.28 8.15
CA ARG A 106 15.21 -2.41 9.62
C ARG A 106 16.53 -1.89 10.22
N LEU A 107 17.29 -1.10 9.45
CA LEU A 107 18.52 -0.49 9.90
C LEU A 107 18.21 0.61 10.91
N SER A 108 19.06 0.74 11.94
CA SER A 108 18.95 1.86 12.87
C SER A 108 19.28 3.18 12.16
N MET A 109 18.75 4.32 12.65
CA MET A 109 19.08 5.65 12.14
C MET A 109 20.60 5.91 12.09
N ARG A 110 21.34 5.35 13.06
CA ARG A 110 22.80 5.43 13.09
C ARG A 110 23.43 4.64 11.95
N ALA A 111 23.04 3.39 11.75
CA ALA A 111 23.55 2.54 10.67
C ALA A 111 23.26 3.14 9.28
N ILE A 112 22.07 3.70 9.08
CA ILE A 112 21.72 4.42 7.85
C ILE A 112 22.65 5.62 7.64
N SER A 113 22.88 6.43 8.69
CA SER A 113 23.77 7.59 8.59
C SER A 113 25.23 7.20 8.35
N GLU A 114 25.70 6.10 8.95
CA GLU A 114 27.03 5.53 8.71
C GLU A 114 27.16 5.03 7.26
N PHE A 115 26.15 4.34 6.73
CA PHE A 115 26.09 3.94 5.32
C PHE A 115 26.14 5.14 4.36
N LEU A 116 25.35 6.18 4.63
CA LEU A 116 25.36 7.42 3.83
C LEU A 116 26.67 8.22 3.98
N SER A 117 27.47 7.93 5.00
CA SER A 117 28.77 8.58 5.20
C SER A 117 29.90 7.98 4.36
N LEU A 118 29.70 6.78 3.77
CA LEU A 118 30.69 6.08 2.95
C LEU A 118 31.07 6.90 1.71
N LYS A 119 32.33 6.74 1.24
CA LYS A 119 32.83 7.50 0.09
C LYS A 119 31.99 7.29 -1.18
N LEU A 120 31.54 6.05 -1.41
CA LEU A 120 30.76 5.68 -2.59
C LEU A 120 29.33 6.25 -2.54
N THR A 121 28.66 6.13 -1.39
CA THR A 121 27.30 6.66 -1.23
C THR A 121 27.30 8.18 -1.35
N LYS A 122 28.39 8.84 -0.92
CA LYS A 122 28.54 10.29 -1.10
C LYS A 122 28.67 10.78 -2.54
N THR A 123 28.99 9.90 -3.48
CA THR A 123 29.07 10.28 -4.91
C THR A 123 27.73 10.15 -5.63
N LEU A 124 26.73 9.52 -5.00
CA LEU A 124 25.41 9.35 -5.58
C LEU A 124 24.63 10.67 -5.49
N PRO A 125 23.81 11.00 -6.51
CA PRO A 125 22.98 12.20 -6.50
C PRO A 125 21.71 12.00 -5.65
N LEU A 126 21.90 11.66 -4.37
CA LEU A 126 20.80 11.45 -3.43
C LEU A 126 20.23 12.79 -2.96
N SER A 127 18.92 12.80 -2.72
CA SER A 127 18.27 13.96 -2.12
C SER A 127 18.47 14.05 -0.61
N PHE A 128 19.06 13.05 0.04
CA PHE A 128 19.27 13.00 1.48
C PHE A 128 20.68 12.53 1.84
N TRP A 129 21.22 13.07 2.93
CA TRP A 129 22.60 12.80 3.39
C TRP A 129 22.69 12.27 4.81
N SER A 130 21.55 12.13 5.49
CA SER A 130 21.45 11.55 6.82
C SER A 130 20.15 10.79 6.99
N ALA A 131 20.09 9.87 7.95
CA ALA A 131 18.85 9.19 8.29
C ALA A 131 17.74 10.18 8.69
N LYS A 132 18.10 11.26 9.41
CA LYS A 132 17.14 12.29 9.81
C LYS A 132 16.51 12.98 8.59
N GLU A 133 17.33 13.32 7.60
CA GLU A 133 16.85 13.96 6.37
C GLU A 133 15.99 13.00 5.54
N LEU A 134 16.40 11.73 5.45
CA LEU A 134 15.60 10.68 4.80
C LEU A 134 14.20 10.55 5.43
N HIS A 135 14.13 10.44 6.76
CA HIS A 135 12.85 10.36 7.47
C HIS A 135 12.02 11.63 7.30
N SER A 136 12.62 12.81 7.40
CA SER A 136 11.93 14.08 7.16
C SER A 136 11.34 14.18 5.76
N ARG A 137 12.01 13.61 4.74
CA ARG A 137 11.46 13.50 3.39
C ARG A 137 10.34 12.48 3.31
N ALA A 138 10.48 11.32 3.95
CA ALA A 138 9.42 10.32 4.00
C ALA A 138 8.13 10.86 4.66
N GLU A 139 8.25 11.73 5.66
CA GLU A 139 7.10 12.40 6.31
C GLU A 139 6.38 13.41 5.41
N MET A 140 7.00 13.89 4.32
CA MET A 140 6.34 14.72 3.31
C MET A 140 5.46 13.90 2.35
N LEU A 141 5.58 12.57 2.38
CA LEU A 141 4.68 11.69 1.65
C LEU A 141 3.30 11.73 2.31
N PRO A 142 2.22 11.58 1.52
CA PRO A 142 0.88 11.47 2.08
C PRO A 142 0.82 10.33 3.09
N LEU A 143 0.27 10.62 4.28
CA LEU A 143 0.09 9.59 5.30
C LEU A 143 -0.95 8.57 4.86
N GLY A 144 -0.67 7.29 5.09
CA GLY A 144 -1.66 6.23 5.04
C GLY A 144 -2.60 6.26 6.27
N PRO A 145 -3.54 5.30 6.37
CA PRO A 145 -4.39 5.13 7.55
C PRO A 145 -3.53 5.01 8.81
N ALA A 146 -3.77 5.86 9.79
CA ALA A 146 -2.97 5.87 11.01
C ALA A 146 -3.28 4.63 11.87
N TRP A 147 -2.22 3.90 12.25
CA TRP A 147 -2.31 2.88 13.28
C TRP A 147 -2.62 3.52 14.64
N ARG A 148 -3.64 2.99 15.31
CA ARG A 148 -4.05 3.37 16.66
C ARG A 148 -3.89 2.17 17.58
N PHE A 149 -3.82 2.40 18.89
CA PHE A 149 -3.87 1.32 19.86
C PHE A 149 -4.85 1.62 20.99
N ARG A 150 -5.44 0.58 21.56
CA ARG A 150 -6.19 0.67 22.81
C ARG A 150 -5.81 -0.48 23.75
N ILE A 151 -5.86 -0.21 25.04
CA ILE A 151 -5.65 -1.24 26.06
C ILE A 151 -6.97 -1.96 26.28
N VAL A 152 -6.97 -3.28 26.12
CA VAL A 152 -8.17 -4.10 26.35
C VAL A 152 -8.26 -4.47 27.83
N PRO A 153 -9.36 -4.15 28.53
CA PRO A 153 -9.53 -4.54 29.92
C PRO A 153 -9.76 -6.04 30.02
N THR A 154 -8.88 -6.74 30.75
CA THR A 154 -8.98 -8.18 30.99
C THR A 154 -9.54 -8.42 32.40
N THR A 155 -10.83 -8.15 32.60
CA THR A 155 -11.50 -8.26 33.91
C THR A 155 -11.62 -9.71 34.40
N THR A 156 -11.77 -10.67 33.48
CA THR A 156 -11.96 -12.10 33.80
C THR A 156 -10.64 -12.84 34.00
N HIS A 157 -9.56 -12.42 33.32
CA HIS A 157 -8.26 -13.10 33.35
C HIS A 157 -7.12 -12.07 33.43
N PRO A 158 -6.63 -11.73 34.63
CA PRO A 158 -5.59 -10.72 34.77
C PRO A 158 -4.28 -11.19 34.12
N THR A 159 -3.81 -10.43 33.15
CA THR A 159 -2.51 -10.64 32.50
C THR A 159 -1.40 -9.90 33.25
N LYS A 160 -0.15 -10.40 33.19
CA LYS A 160 1.00 -9.72 33.81
C LYS A 160 1.31 -8.36 33.17
N GLN A 161 0.93 -8.18 31.91
CA GLN A 161 1.08 -6.93 31.15
C GLN A 161 -0.23 -6.58 30.46
N PRO A 162 -0.55 -5.29 30.29
CA PRO A 162 -1.74 -4.86 29.56
C PRO A 162 -1.76 -5.42 28.13
N VAL A 163 -2.93 -5.84 27.65
CA VAL A 163 -3.10 -6.28 26.26
C VAL A 163 -3.29 -5.05 25.38
N HIS A 164 -2.33 -4.78 24.50
CA HIS A 164 -2.41 -3.72 23.50
C HIS A 164 -3.07 -4.26 22.23
N LEU A 165 -4.23 -3.72 21.86
CA LEU A 165 -4.88 -3.97 20.58
C LEU A 165 -4.52 -2.83 19.62
N TYR A 166 -3.76 -3.15 18.59
CA TYR A 166 -3.48 -2.24 17.47
C TYR A 166 -4.60 -2.38 16.44
N TYR A 167 -5.10 -1.25 15.94
CA TYR A 167 -6.14 -1.19 14.93
C TYR A 167 -6.01 0.09 14.11
N CYS A 168 -6.38 0.05 12.84
CA CYS A 168 -6.64 1.24 12.04
C CYS A 168 -8.15 1.55 12.07
N ASP A 169 -8.50 2.81 11.88
CA ASP A 169 -9.90 3.19 11.75
C ASP A 169 -10.50 2.52 10.49
N SER A 170 -11.61 1.80 10.66
CA SER A 170 -12.20 1.03 9.55
C SER A 170 -12.67 1.92 8.40
N LEU A 171 -13.10 3.16 8.69
CA LEU A 171 -13.50 4.10 7.65
C LEU A 171 -12.27 4.62 6.90
N ASP A 172 -11.18 4.93 7.62
CA ASP A 172 -9.92 5.34 6.98
C ASP A 172 -9.35 4.22 6.09
N CYS A 173 -9.46 2.95 6.53
CA CYS A 173 -9.05 1.79 5.74
C CYS A 173 -9.92 1.59 4.48
N ILE A 174 -11.25 1.68 4.61
CA ILE A 174 -12.16 1.56 3.48
C ILE A 174 -11.92 2.70 2.50
N GLU A 175 -11.78 3.93 2.99
CA GLU A 175 -11.47 5.09 2.17
C GLU A 175 -10.14 4.91 1.43
N ALA A 176 -9.09 4.46 2.11
CA ALA A 176 -7.79 4.21 1.48
C ALA A 176 -7.86 3.08 0.44
N LEU A 177 -8.61 2.01 0.70
CA LEU A 177 -8.82 0.89 -0.22
C LEU A 177 -9.58 1.33 -1.47
N CYS A 178 -10.71 2.02 -1.28
CA CYS A 178 -11.55 2.53 -2.38
C CYS A 178 -10.80 3.54 -3.25
N ASN A 179 -9.82 4.25 -2.68
CA ASN A 179 -9.03 5.24 -3.39
C ASN A 179 -7.71 4.73 -3.95
N ASN A 180 -7.45 3.43 -3.86
CA ASN A 180 -6.27 2.83 -4.45
C ASN A 180 -6.42 2.74 -5.98
N LEU A 181 -5.46 3.30 -6.71
CA LEU A 181 -5.44 3.35 -8.17
C LEU A 181 -5.54 1.95 -8.82
N LEU A 182 -5.03 0.91 -8.15
CA LEU A 182 -5.11 -0.46 -8.65
C LEU A 182 -6.56 -0.94 -8.82
N PHE A 183 -7.46 -0.45 -7.96
CA PHE A 183 -8.88 -0.80 -7.92
C PHE A 183 -9.78 0.23 -8.62
N ALA A 184 -9.22 1.34 -9.11
CA ALA A 184 -9.97 2.37 -9.82
C ALA A 184 -10.73 1.76 -11.01
N GLY A 185 -12.06 1.91 -11.01
CA GLY A 185 -12.95 1.36 -12.03
C GLY A 185 -13.09 -0.17 -12.04
N LYS A 186 -12.50 -0.88 -11.07
CA LYS A 186 -12.56 -2.35 -10.97
C LYS A 186 -13.37 -2.85 -9.77
N MET A 187 -13.72 -1.98 -8.83
CA MET A 187 -14.47 -2.34 -7.64
C MET A 187 -15.97 -2.20 -7.90
N ASP A 188 -16.68 -3.33 -7.96
CA ASP A 188 -18.15 -3.35 -7.96
C ASP A 188 -18.65 -3.62 -6.54
N LEU A 189 -19.31 -2.62 -5.96
CA LEU A 189 -19.90 -2.70 -4.63
C LEU A 189 -21.40 -3.02 -4.69
N SER A 190 -21.96 -3.17 -5.89
CA SER A 190 -23.36 -3.49 -6.09
C SER A 190 -23.57 -4.97 -5.81
N PRO A 191 -24.49 -5.36 -4.91
CA PRO A 191 -24.80 -6.77 -4.73
C PRO A 191 -25.40 -7.36 -6.01
N TYR A 192 -24.92 -8.54 -6.41
CA TYR A 192 -25.45 -9.31 -7.52
C TYR A 192 -25.55 -10.79 -7.15
N HIS A 193 -26.46 -11.50 -7.81
CA HIS A 193 -26.62 -12.94 -7.70
C HIS A 193 -25.99 -13.62 -8.92
N LEU A 194 -25.00 -14.47 -8.68
CA LEU A 194 -24.30 -15.21 -9.71
C LEU A 194 -24.81 -16.66 -9.73
N PHE A 195 -25.31 -17.11 -10.87
CA PHE A 195 -25.82 -18.48 -11.03
C PHE A 195 -25.28 -19.12 -12.31
N THR A 196 -25.04 -20.42 -12.25
CA THR A 196 -24.71 -21.22 -13.41
C THR A 196 -26.03 -21.67 -14.04
N THR A 197 -26.30 -21.33 -15.30
CA THR A 197 -27.41 -21.99 -16.02
C THR A 197 -26.98 -23.43 -16.28
N ALA A 198 -27.68 -24.38 -15.68
CA ALA A 198 -27.50 -25.80 -16.01
C ALA A 198 -27.91 -26.05 -17.47
N GLU A 199 -27.11 -26.83 -18.20
CA GLU A 199 -27.50 -27.43 -19.49
C GLU A 199 -28.65 -28.42 -19.35
#